data_AF-A0A6S7ITA9-F1
#
_entry.id   AF-A0A6S7ITA9-F1
#
_cell.length_a   1.000
_cell.length_b   1.000
_cell.length_c   1.000
_cell.angle_alpha   90.00
_cell.angle_beta   90.00
_cell.angle_gamma   90.00
#
_symmetry.space_group_name_H-M   'P 1'
#
loop_
_entity.id
_entity.type
_entity.pdbx_description
1 polymer ?
#
loop_
_entity_poly.entity_id
_entity_poly.type
_entity_poly.pdbx_seq_one_letter_code
_entity_poly.pdbx_strand_id
1 'polypeptide(L)' 'MFADDTTLTVSGKSLDDVEVAINHDLSNVNQWLCANKLSLNLVKTEYILIGSRHNINNILATPKVFVGDIPIKR' A
#
# COMPACT_ATOMS: atom_id res chain seq x y z
N MET A 1 -12.29 -5.67 -5.92
CA MET A 1 -12.94 -6.00 -4.63
C MET A 1 -13.77 -7.24 -4.85
N PHE A 2 -13.48 -8.30 -4.13
CA PHE A 2 -14.26 -9.53 -4.15
C PHE A 2 -14.63 -9.86 -2.71
N ALA A 3 -15.93 -9.87 -2.40
CA ALA A 3 -16.41 -9.98 -1.01
C ALA A 3 -15.71 -8.98 -0.07
N ASP A 4 -15.01 -9.48 0.95
CA ASP A 4 -14.23 -8.73 1.93
C ASP A 4 -12.78 -8.44 1.48
N ASP A 5 -12.29 -9.10 0.43
CA ASP A 5 -10.94 -8.89 -0.08
C ASP A 5 -10.87 -7.68 -1.01
N THR A 6 -9.99 -6.75 -0.66
CA THR A 6 -9.72 -5.51 -1.41
C THR A 6 -8.25 -5.41 -1.75
N THR A 7 -7.95 -5.12 -3.01
CA THR A 7 -6.60 -4.83 -3.49
C THR A 7 -6.51 -3.37 -3.91
N LEU A 8 -5.41 -2.72 -3.55
CA LEU A 8 -5.08 -1.34 -3.94
C LEU A 8 -3.80 -1.37 -4.77
N THR A 9 -3.83 -0.75 -5.95
CA THR A 9 -2.71 -0.74 -6.89
C THR A 9 -2.39 0.69 -7.28
N VAL A 10 -1.13 1.08 -7.13
CA VAL A 10 -0.60 2.35 -7.61
C VAL A 10 0.53 2.10 -8.61
N SER A 11 0.83 3.10 -9.44
CA SER A 11 1.95 3.05 -10.38
C SER A 11 2.67 4.39 -10.41
N GLY A 12 3.99 4.35 -10.61
CA GLY A 12 4.84 5.54 -10.60
C GLY A 12 6.15 5.27 -11.35
N LYS A 13 6.89 6.33 -11.66
CA LYS A 13 8.17 6.24 -12.37
C LYS A 13 9.33 5.97 -11.41
N SER A 14 9.19 6.42 -10.16
CA SER A 14 10.15 6.19 -9.09
C SER A 14 9.48 5.48 -7.90
N LEU A 15 10.30 4.91 -7.02
CA LEU A 15 9.81 4.29 -5.77
C LEU A 15 9.17 5.34 -4.86
N ASP A 16 9.69 6.57 -4.86
CA ASP A 16 9.16 7.69 -4.08
C ASP A 16 7.74 8.08 -4.52
N ASP A 17 7.52 8.18 -5.84
CA ASP A 17 6.18 8.44 -6.39
C ASP A 17 5.17 7.36 -5.94
N VAL A 18 5.60 6.09 -5.98
CA VAL A 18 4.79 4.94 -5.57
C VAL A 18 4.51 4.97 -4.08
N GLU A 19 5.50 5.29 -3.25
CA GLU A 19 5.38 5.40 -1.79
C GLU A 19 4.42 6.53 -1.39
N VAL A 20 4.55 7.71 -2.00
CA VAL A 20 3.65 8.84 -1.74
C VAL A 20 2.22 8.51 -2.17
N ALA A 21 2.05 7.95 -3.37
CA ALA A 21 0.73 7.60 -3.89
C ALA A 21 0.04 6.52 -3.05
N ILE A 22 0.73 5.43 -2.69
CA ILE A 22 0.10 4.34 -1.93
C ILE A 22 -0.28 4.79 -0.52
N ASN A 23 0.55 5.60 0.14
CA ASN A 23 0.26 6.10 1.49
C ASN A 23 -0.91 7.10 1.48
N HIS A 24 -0.99 7.96 0.47
CA HIS A 24 -2.12 8.86 0.29
C HIS A 24 -3.43 8.08 0.09
N ASP A 25 -3.43 7.10 -0.80
CA ASP A 25 -4.63 6.32 -1.11
C ASP A 25 -5.03 5.40 0.05
N LEU A 26 -4.08 4.77 0.74
CA LEU A 26 -4.34 4.00 1.96
C LEU A 26 -4.93 4.87 3.07
N SER A 27 -4.47 6.12 3.21
CA SER A 27 -5.03 7.06 4.20
C SER A 27 -6.50 7.34 3.90
N ASN A 28 -6.84 7.62 2.64
CA ASN A 28 -8.21 7.87 2.21
C ASN A 28 -9.11 6.64 2.39
N VAL A 29 -8.61 5.45 2.03
CA VAL A 29 -9.32 4.18 2.23
C VAL A 29 -9.54 3.92 3.71
N ASN A 30 -8.53 4.13 4.55
CA ASN A 30 -8.65 3.94 6.00
C ASN A 30 -9.68 4.89 6.61
N GLN A 31 -9.69 6.16 6.21
CA GLN A 31 -10.71 7.13 6.64
C GLN A 31 -12.12 6.69 6.23
N TRP A 32 -12.28 6.22 4.98
CA TRP A 32 -13.55 5.72 4.50
C TRP A 32 -14.01 4.47 5.26
N LEU A 33 -13.11 3.53 5.54
CA LEU A 33 -13.42 2.33 6.35
C LEU A 33 -13.89 2.73 7.76
N CYS A 34 -13.16 3.62 8.45
CA CYS A 34 -13.54 4.11 9.77
C CYS A 34 -14.91 4.80 9.77
N ALA A 35 -15.18 5.64 8.77
CA ALA A 35 -16.48 6.32 8.62
C ALA A 35 -17.64 5.32 8.43
N ASN A 36 -17.37 4.16 7.83
CA ASN A 36 -18.33 3.09 7.59
C ASN A 36 -18.32 2.00 8.68
N LYS A 37 -17.64 2.23 9.82
CA LYS A 37 -17.49 1.26 10.93
C LYS A 37 -16.83 -0.06 10.51
N LEU A 38 -15.98 0.01 9.49
CA LEU A 38 -15.12 -1.08 9.05
C LEU A 38 -13.71 -0.88 9.60
N SER A 39 -12.95 -1.96 9.70
CA SER A 39 -11.55 -1.92 10.13
C SER A 39 -10.70 -2.73 9.17
N LEU A 40 -9.48 -2.25 8.89
CA LEU A 40 -8.51 -2.98 8.10
C LEU A 40 -7.73 -3.95 9.00
N ASN A 41 -7.60 -5.21 8.59
CA ASN A 41 -6.80 -6.18 9.31
C ASN A 41 -5.32 -6.03 8.96
N LEU A 42 -4.60 -5.21 9.73
CA LEU A 42 -3.18 -4.92 9.52
C LEU A 42 -2.27 -6.15 9.61
N VAL A 43 -2.68 -7.20 10.34
CA VAL A 43 -1.89 -8.45 10.45
C VAL A 43 -1.94 -9.26 9.16
N LYS A 44 -3.05 -9.17 8.42
CA LYS A 44 -3.26 -9.86 7.14
C LYS A 44 -2.98 -8.99 5.91
N THR A 45 -2.74 -7.70 6.10
CA THR A 45 -2.51 -6.77 4.99
C THR A 45 -1.06 -6.88 4.56
N GLU A 46 -0.85 -7.30 3.32
CA GLU A 46 0.47 -7.43 2.70
C GLU A 46 0.55 -6.50 1.47
N TYR A 47 1.77 -6.18 1.05
CA TYR A 47 1.99 -5.43 -0.19
C TYR A 47 2.99 -6.15 -1.08
N ILE A 48 2.83 -5.97 -2.40
CA ILE A 48 3.72 -6.55 -3.41
C ILE A 48 4.19 -5.43 -4.32
N LEU A 49 5.50 -5.38 -4.58
CA LEU A 49 6.07 -4.48 -5.56
C LEU A 49 6.19 -5.20 -6.91
N ILE A 50 5.54 -4.65 -7.94
CA ILE A 50 5.52 -5.22 -9.29
C ILE A 50 6.27 -4.29 -10.24
N GLY A 51 7.21 -4.84 -11.01
CA GLY A 51 8.05 -4.09 -11.93
C GLY A 51 8.92 -5.00 -12.81
N SER A 52 9.63 -4.41 -13.76
CA SER A 52 10.60 -5.15 -14.57
C SER A 52 11.75 -5.67 -13.71
N ARG A 53 12.38 -6.78 -14.11
CA ARG A 53 13.56 -7.32 -13.39
C ARG A 53 14.66 -6.25 -13.20
N HIS A 54 14.90 -5.42 -14.21
CA HIS A 54 15.88 -4.34 -14.12
C HIS A 54 15.50 -3.31 -13.04
N ASN A 55 14.24 -2.88 -13.02
CA ASN A 55 13.77 -1.89 -12.06
C ASN A 55 13.75 -2.45 -10.64
N ILE A 56 13.27 -3.68 -10.44
CA ILE A 56 13.25 -4.32 -9.13
C ILE A 56 14.67 -4.54 -8.59
N ASN A 57 15.61 -4.99 -9.43
CA ASN A 57 16.99 -5.21 -9.00
C ASN A 57 17.73 -3.91 -8.64
N ASN A 58 17.32 -2.78 -9.21
CA ASN A 58 17.89 -1.46 -8.89
C ASN A 58 17.27 -0.81 -7.65
N ILE A 59 16.24 -1.41 -7.06
CA ILE A 59 15.59 -0.89 -5.85
C ILE A 59 16.39 -1.36 -4.63
N LEU A 60 17.18 -0.44 -4.09
CA LEU A 60 18.02 -0.67 -2.90
C LEU A 60 17.26 -0.51 -1.57
N ALA A 61 16.07 0.10 -1.61
CA ALA A 61 15.27 0.41 -0.44
C ALA A 61 13.87 -0.21 -0.55
N THR A 62 13.33 -0.65 0.58
CA THR A 62 11.92 -1.09 0.65
C THR A 62 11.01 0.12 0.82
N PRO A 63 9.90 0.21 0.07
CA PRO A 63 8.96 1.31 0.25
C PRO A 63 8.35 1.25 1.65
N LYS A 64 8.19 2.42 2.28
CA LYS A 64 7.59 2.55 3.60
C LYS A 64 6.09 2.77 3.43
N VAL A 65 5.33 1.72 3.68
CA VAL A 65 3.87 1.73 3.55
C VAL A 65 3.26 1.78 4.95
N PHE A 66 2.33 2.70 5.16
CA PHE A 66 1.69 2.95 6.46
C PHE A 66 0.17 2.91 6.34
N VAL A 67 -0.49 2.50 7.42
CA VAL A 67 -1.93 2.69 7.63
C VAL A 67 -2.09 3.48 8.93
N GLY A 68 -2.45 4.76 8.81
CA GLY A 68 -2.30 5.70 9.92
C GLY A 68 -0.83 5.81 10.33
N ASP A 69 -0.53 5.49 11.59
CA ASP A 69 0.84 5.51 12.14
C ASP A 69 1.53 4.13 12.14
N ILE A 70 0.87 3.09 11.64
CA ILE A 70 1.36 1.70 11.73
C ILE A 70 2.00 1.30 10.39
N PRO A 71 3.29 0.91 10.36
CA PRO A 71 3.93 0.41 9.15
C PRO A 71 3.42 -0.99 8.80
N ILE A 72 3.08 -1.21 7.53
CA ILE A 72 2.78 -2.53 6.99
C ILE A 72 4.10 -3.25 6.71
N LYS A 73 4.23 -4.47 7.22
CA LYS A 73 5.36 -5.34 6.90
C LYS A 73 5.13 -6.01 5.55
N ARG A 74 6.23 -6.20 4.83
CA ARG A 74 6.26 -7.06 3.65
C ARG A 74 6.10 -8.53 4.05
#